data_AF-A0A3P1W0W1-F1
#
_entry.id   AF-A0A3P1W0W1-F1
#
_cell.length_a   1.000
_cell.length_b   1.000
_cell.length_c   1.000
_cell.angle_alpha   90.00
_cell.angle_beta   90.00
_cell.angle_gamma   90.00
#
_symmetry.space_group_name_H-M   'P 1'
#
loop_
_entity.id
_entity.type
_entity.pdbx_description
1 polymer ?
#
loop_
_entity_poly.entity_id
_entity_poly.type
_entity_poly.pdbx_seq_one_letter_code
_entity_poly.pdbx_strand_id
1 'polypeptide(L)'
;MKKYLLLLYNYHKGNIFLYISLPIVIYIFYYFKLPTPLSLILKPFGINYWSIGLTRASIQLISLNLKKAYEYNPLIYSVFIIGISHLLVFPLFNPKN
;
A
#
# COMPACT_ATOMS: atom_id res chain seq x y z
N MET A 1 -10.70 -23.89 -6.79
CA MET A 1 -10.23 -22.68 -7.50
C MET A 1 -11.34 -21.65 -7.80
N LYS A 2 -12.45 -22.01 -8.44
CA LYS A 2 -13.52 -21.04 -8.79
C LYS A 2 -14.04 -20.22 -7.60
N LYS A 3 -14.27 -20.84 -6.44
CA LYS A 3 -14.72 -20.15 -5.21
C LYS A 3 -13.70 -19.14 -4.69
N TYR A 4 -12.41 -19.46 -4.74
CA TYR A 4 -11.34 -18.55 -4.33
C TYR A 4 -11.25 -17.33 -5.25
N LEU A 5 -11.29 -17.55 -6.57
CA LEU A 5 -11.26 -16.46 -7.55
C LEU A 5 -12.47 -15.52 -7.42
N LEU A 6 -13.65 -16.05 -7.10
CA LEU A 6 -14.85 -15.25 -6.85
C LEU A 6 -14.71 -14.38 -5.59
N LEU A 7 -14.16 -14.95 -4.51
CA LEU A 7 -13.89 -14.22 -3.27
C LEU A 7 -12.87 -13.10 -3.51
N LEU A 8 -11.79 -13.40 -4.22
CA LEU A 8 -10.75 -12.44 -4.58
C LEU A 8 -11.33 -11.30 -5.43
N TYR A 9 -12.16 -11.63 -6.42
CA TYR A 9 -12.81 -10.66 -7.30
C TYR A 9 -13.73 -9.71 -6.53
N ASN A 10 -14.61 -10.24 -5.68
CA ASN A 10 -15.55 -9.42 -4.91
C ASN A 10 -14.81 -8.48 -3.96
N TYR A 11 -13.80 -9.01 -3.26
CA TYR A 11 -12.97 -8.23 -2.35
C TYR A 11 -12.24 -7.07 -3.07
N HIS A 12 -11.60 -7.33 -4.21
CA HIS A 12 -10.91 -6.29 -4.95
C HIS A 12 -11.86 -5.30 -5.62
N LYS A 13 -13.05 -5.75 -6.04
CA LYS A 13 -14.09 -4.89 -6.60
C LYS A 13 -14.58 -3.86 -5.58
N GLY A 14 -14.81 -4.28 -4.32
CA GLY A 14 -15.18 -3.37 -3.24
C GLY A 14 -14.09 -2.35 -2.88
N ASN A 15 -12.82 -2.74 -3.03
CA ASN A 15 -11.66 -1.92 -2.64
C ASN A 15 -10.98 -1.17 -3.81
N ILE A 16 -11.56 -1.19 -5.02
CA ILE A 16 -10.89 -0.66 -6.23
C ILE A 16 -10.54 0.83 -6.12
N PHE A 17 -11.40 1.62 -5.49
CA PHE A 17 -11.17 3.04 -5.25
C PHE A 17 -9.93 3.29 -4.36
N LEU A 18 -9.68 2.39 -3.42
CA LEU A 18 -8.54 2.46 -2.51
C LEU A 18 -7.23 2.21 -3.28
N TYR A 19 -7.22 1.21 -4.17
CA TYR A 19 -6.04 0.88 -4.97
C TYR A 19 -5.66 1.98 -5.96
N ILE A 20 -6.62 2.77 -6.44
CA ILE A 20 -6.36 3.89 -7.34
C ILE A 20 -5.97 5.14 -6.54
N SER A 21 -6.69 5.45 -5.46
CA SER A 21 -6.45 6.68 -4.69
C SER A 21 -5.13 6.66 -3.92
N LEU A 22 -4.75 5.52 -3.35
CA LEU A 22 -3.53 5.39 -2.55
C LEU A 22 -2.24 5.78 -3.32
N PRO A 23 -1.94 5.22 -4.51
CA PRO A 23 -0.75 5.61 -5.27
C PRO A 23 -0.81 7.05 -5.75
N ILE A 24 -1.99 7.58 -6.11
CA ILE A 24 -2.17 8.99 -6.49
C ILE A 24 -1.79 9.90 -5.32
N VAL A 25 -2.29 9.63 -4.11
CA VAL A 25 -1.97 10.41 -2.91
C VAL A 25 -0.48 10.32 -2.60
N ILE A 26 0.12 9.13 -2.63
CA ILE A 26 1.55 8.94 -2.42
C ILE A 26 2.37 9.77 -3.42
N TYR A 27 1.98 9.75 -4.70
CA TYR A 27 2.66 10.48 -5.76
C TYR A 27 2.53 12.01 -5.61
N ILE A 28 1.33 12.52 -5.31
CA ILE A 28 1.09 13.95 -5.04
C ILE A 28 1.97 14.41 -3.87
N PHE A 29 1.97 13.67 -2.76
CA PHE A 29 2.77 14.01 -1.58
C PHE A 29 4.27 14.07 -1.88
N TYR A 30 4.75 13.12 -2.68
CA TYR A 30 6.14 13.13 -3.12
C TYR A 30 6.45 14.28 -4.07
N TYR A 31 5.59 14.54 -5.05
CA TYR A 31 5.78 15.59 -6.06
C TYR A 31 5.86 16.98 -5.41
N PHE A 32 4.93 17.29 -4.51
CA PHE A 32 4.90 18.55 -3.78
C PHE A 32 5.88 18.63 -2.60
N LYS A 33 6.67 17.56 -2.37
CA LYS A 33 7.61 17.44 -1.24
C LYS A 33 6.97 17.85 0.09
N LEU A 34 5.70 17.47 0.29
CA LEU A 34 4.94 17.91 1.44
C LEU A 34 5.65 17.42 2.73
N PRO A 35 5.87 18.31 3.70
CA PRO A 35 6.51 17.94 4.97
C PRO A 35 5.56 17.13 5.87
N THR A 36 4.27 17.06 5.52
CA THR A 36 3.25 16.32 6.26
C THR A 36 3.50 14.81 6.15
N PRO A 37 3.60 14.10 7.28
CA PRO A 37 3.69 12.65 7.26
C PRO A 37 2.39 12.10 6.69
N LEU A 38 2.52 11.14 5.77
CA LEU A 38 1.37 10.46 5.15
C LEU A 38 0.46 9.81 6.20
N SER A 39 0.96 9.62 7.43
CA SER A 39 0.18 9.15 8.58
C SER A 39 -1.10 9.95 8.82
N LEU A 40 -1.14 11.25 8.51
CA LEU A 40 -2.38 12.03 8.67
C LEU A 40 -3.49 11.56 7.73
N ILE A 41 -3.13 11.17 6.51
CA ILE A 41 -4.07 10.62 5.53
C ILE A 41 -4.33 9.13 5.76
N LEU A 42 -3.32 8.41 6.26
CA LEU A 42 -3.43 6.97 6.47
C LEU A 42 -4.04 6.60 7.84
N LYS A 43 -4.25 7.57 8.73
CA LYS A 43 -4.88 7.40 10.04
C LYS A 43 -6.27 6.73 9.99
N PRO A 44 -7.19 7.10 9.07
CA PRO A 44 -8.48 6.43 8.92
C PRO A 44 -8.35 4.95 8.51
N PHE A 45 -7.21 4.56 7.94
CA PHE A 45 -6.89 3.18 7.58
C PHE A 45 -6.12 2.44 8.69
N GLY A 46 -6.03 3.01 9.90
CA GLY A 46 -5.34 2.42 11.05
C GLY A 46 -3.82 2.57 11.03
N ILE A 47 -3.26 3.30 10.06
CA ILE A 47 -1.81 3.50 9.93
C ILE A 47 -1.43 4.81 10.62
N ASN A 48 -1.03 4.69 11.88
CA ASN A 48 -0.67 5.85 12.71
C ASN A 48 0.72 6.42 12.42
N TYR A 49 1.60 5.64 11.77
CA TYR A 49 2.97 6.03 11.50
C TYR A 49 3.35 5.70 10.05
N TRP A 50 3.62 6.73 9.26
CA TRP A 50 4.16 6.62 7.91
C TRP A 50 5.16 7.74 7.66
N SER A 51 6.43 7.37 7.49
CA SER A 51 7.53 8.32 7.37
C SER A 51 7.76 8.75 5.92
N ILE A 52 8.43 9.89 5.75
CA ILE A 52 8.93 10.34 4.43
C ILE A 52 9.89 9.32 3.80
N GLY A 53 10.67 8.61 4.62
CA GLY A 53 11.54 7.53 4.15
C GLY A 53 10.75 6.38 3.53
N LEU A 54 9.62 5.99 4.15
CA LEU A 54 8.69 5.00 3.58
C LEU A 54 8.09 5.49 2.26
N THR A 55 7.66 6.75 2.16
CA THR A 55 7.15 7.32 0.91
C THR A 55 8.17 7.23 -0.23
N ARG A 56 9.43 7.63 0.03
CA ARG A 56 10.51 7.56 -0.96
C ARG A 56 10.85 6.12 -1.34
N ALA A 57 10.90 5.23 -0.36
CA ALA A 57 11.13 3.81 -0.59
C ALA A 57 10.00 3.17 -1.41
N SER A 58 8.73 3.49 -1.13
CA SER A 58 7.58 3.03 -1.91
C SER A 58 7.68 3.43 -3.38
N ILE A 59 8.09 4.66 -3.66
CA ILE A 59 8.19 5.15 -5.04
C ILE A 59 9.31 4.43 -5.79
N GLN A 60 10.48 4.25 -5.16
CA GLN A 60 11.57 3.49 -5.77
C GLN A 60 11.18 2.03 -5.98
N LEU A 61 10.41 1.43 -5.06
CA LEU A 61 9.92 0.06 -5.18
C LEU A 61 8.93 -0.07 -6.35
N ILE A 62 8.01 0.89 -6.53
CA ILE A 62 7.10 0.97 -7.69
C ILE A 62 7.90 1.16 -8.99
N SER A 63 8.98 1.94 -8.97
CA SER A 63 9.91 2.10 -10.10
C SER A 63 10.87 0.92 -10.30
N LEU A 64 10.67 -0.20 -9.59
CA LEU A 64 11.50 -1.41 -9.64
C LEU A 64 12.98 -1.19 -9.25
N ASN A 65 13.30 -0.08 -8.59
CA ASN A 65 14.63 0.23 -8.09
C ASN A 65 14.81 -0.28 -6.65
N LEU A 66 14.96 -1.59 -6.51
CA LEU A 66 15.06 -2.28 -5.22
C LEU A 66 16.23 -1.78 -4.38
N LYS A 67 17.38 -1.51 -5.00
CA LYS A 67 18.56 -0.99 -4.30
C LYS A 67 18.27 0.34 -3.61
N LYS A 68 17.76 1.33 -4.35
CA LYS A 68 17.41 2.64 -3.77
C LYS A 68 16.24 2.54 -2.79
N ALA A 69 15.28 1.64 -3.01
CA ALA A 69 14.19 1.42 -2.06
C ALA A 69 14.72 0.96 -0.70
N TYR A 70 15.67 0.02 -0.70
CA TYR A 70 16.35 -0.45 0.52
C TYR A 70 17.15 0.65 1.19
N GLU A 71 17.91 1.44 0.42
CA GLU A 71 18.70 2.57 0.94
C GLU A 71 17.82 3.64 1.61
N TYR A 72 16.62 3.91 1.09
CA TYR A 72 15.69 4.88 1.70
C TYR A 72 15.03 4.36 2.96
N ASN A 73 14.51 3.12 2.95
CA ASN A 73 13.95 2.50 4.14
C ASN A 73 13.83 0.96 3.97
N PRO A 74 14.63 0.14 4.68
CA PRO A 74 14.54 -1.32 4.61
C PRO A 74 13.18 -1.89 5.04
N LEU A 75 12.43 -1.19 5.91
CA LEU A 75 11.11 -1.64 6.37
C LEU A 75 10.09 -1.71 5.22
N ILE A 76 10.38 -1.07 4.08
CA ILE A 76 9.49 -1.09 2.92
C ILE A 76 9.20 -2.51 2.43
N TYR A 77 10.15 -3.44 2.57
CA TYR A 77 9.96 -4.83 2.16
C TYR A 77 8.97 -5.55 3.05
N SER A 78 9.05 -5.36 4.37
CA SER A 78 8.06 -5.90 5.30
C SER A 78 6.67 -5.33 5.04
N VAL A 79 6.58 -4.00 4.82
CA VAL A 79 5.33 -3.34 4.46
C VAL A 79 4.76 -3.90 3.16
N PHE A 80 5.61 -4.14 2.16
CA PHE A 80 5.21 -4.71 0.88
C PHE A 80 4.70 -6.15 1.02
N ILE A 81 5.39 -7.00 1.78
CA ILE A 81 4.99 -8.39 2.05
C ILE A 81 3.65 -8.43 2.78
N ILE A 82 3.47 -7.59 3.80
CA ILE A 82 2.20 -7.48 4.54
C ILE A 82 1.10 -6.98 3.61
N GLY A 83 1.39 -5.99 2.76
CA GLY A 83 0.45 -5.48 1.76
C GLY A 83 0.00 -6.56 0.77
N ILE A 84 0.93 -7.32 0.19
CA ILE A 84 0.61 -8.45 -0.68
C ILE A 84 -0.22 -9.51 0.05
N SER A 85 0.17 -9.85 1.29
CA SER A 85 -0.56 -10.82 2.09
C SER A 85 -1.99 -10.35 2.38
N HIS A 86 -2.19 -9.05 2.60
CA HIS A 86 -3.52 -8.46 2.74
C HIS A 86 -4.32 -8.50 1.43
N LEU A 87 -3.68 -8.33 0.27
CA LEU A 87 -4.36 -8.41 -1.03
C LEU A 87 -4.77 -9.84 -1.39
N LEU A 88 -3.92 -10.83 -1.11
CA LEU A 88 -4.10 -12.20 -1.59
C LEU A 88 -4.74 -13.13 -0.55
N VAL A 89 -4.39 -12.97 0.72
CA VAL A 89 -4.72 -13.94 1.78
C VAL A 89 -5.90 -13.48 2.63
N PHE A 90 -5.99 -12.19 2.95
CA PHE A 90 -7.12 -11.64 3.73
C PHE A 90 -8.53 -11.89 3.16
N PRO A 91 -8.74 -11.92 1.82
CA PRO A 91 -10.04 -12.27 1.23
C PRO A 91 -10.54 -13.68 1.60
N LEU A 92 -9.65 -14.57 2.03
CA LEU A 92 -9.99 -15.90 2.52
C LEU A 92 -10.65 -15.87 3.90
N PHE A 93 -10.27 -14.90 4.74
CA PHE A 93 -10.68 -14.81 6.13
C PHE A 93 -11.85 -13.84 6.36
N ASN A 94 -12.02 -12.84 5.48
CA ASN A 94 -13.14 -11.91 5.56
C ASN A 94 -13.87 -11.75 4.20
N PRO A 95 -14.72 -12.72 3.81
CA PRO A 95 -15.38 -12.75 2.51
C PRO A 95 -16.53 -11.72 2.35
N LYS A 96 -16.77 -10.86 3.35
CA LYS A 96 -17.96 -9.99 3.44
C LYS A 96 -17.70 -8.49 3.20
N ASN A 97 -16.46 -8.08 2.91
CA ASN A 97 -16.17 -6.72 2.44
C ASN A 97 -16.21 -6.63 0.93
#